data_AF-A0A7S1CKM2-F1
#
_entry.id   AF-A0A7S1CKM2-F1
#
_cell.length_a   1.000
_cell.length_b   1.000
_cell.length_c   1.000
_cell.angle_alpha   90.00
_cell.angle_beta   90.00
_cell.angle_gamma   90.00
#
_symmetry.space_group_name_H-M   'P 1'
#
loop_
_entity.id
_entity.type
_entity.pdbx_description
1 polymer ?
#
loop_
_entity_poly.entity_id
_entity_poly.type
_entity_poly.pdbx_seq_one_letter_code
_entity_poly.pdbx_strand_id
1 'polypeptide(L)'
;DAAAAAGAGDAPSSGGAPMTWSANTTLVVPPCGRCLGGGNRSDLLVYHRLQTRVSASLESCMRRCFGHSAMQGCVEACMQTKTGLSRPCSGCWAARGVCGMRHCMWKCMGSDDDPDDACMACNREFCEAPFVACSGVPPWLANLPVPEGPS
;
A
#
# COMPACT_ATOMS: atom_id res chain seq x y z
N ASP A 1 -39.65 2.66 43.46
CA ASP A 1 -38.69 1.56 43.26
C ASP A 1 -39.27 0.50 42.35
N ALA A 2 -38.42 -0.04 41.49
CA ALA A 2 -38.77 -0.83 40.30
C ALA A 2 -39.39 -2.20 40.63
N ALA A 3 -40.39 -2.57 39.82
CA ALA A 3 -40.98 -3.90 39.79
C ALA A 3 -40.26 -4.81 38.77
N ALA A 4 -40.23 -6.09 39.13
CA ALA A 4 -39.71 -7.24 38.41
C ALA A 4 -40.40 -7.52 37.06
N ALA A 5 -39.73 -8.28 36.17
CA ALA A 5 -40.09 -9.68 35.86
C ALA A 5 -39.42 -10.17 34.56
N ALA A 6 -39.01 -11.44 34.57
CA ALA A 6 -38.52 -12.17 33.41
C ALA A 6 -39.66 -12.58 32.47
N GLY A 7 -39.38 -12.65 31.16
CA GLY A 7 -40.26 -13.22 30.15
C GLY A 7 -39.48 -13.72 28.94
N ALA A 8 -39.64 -15.00 28.62
CA ALA A 8 -39.21 -15.63 27.39
C ALA A 8 -40.21 -15.35 26.26
N GLY A 9 -39.75 -15.34 25.02
CA GLY A 9 -40.61 -15.43 23.82
C GLY A 9 -40.50 -14.23 22.87
N ASP A 10 -39.83 -14.47 21.74
CA ASP A 10 -40.41 -14.40 20.39
C ASP A 10 -39.37 -13.93 19.37
N ALA A 11 -39.06 -14.82 18.44
CA ALA A 11 -38.41 -14.48 17.19
C ALA A 11 -39.47 -13.96 16.22
N PRO A 12 -39.35 -12.74 15.67
CA PRO A 12 -39.99 -12.41 14.42
C PRO A 12 -39.04 -12.73 13.28
N SER A 13 -39.29 -13.85 12.61
CA SER A 13 -38.92 -14.05 11.23
C SER A 13 -39.67 -13.02 10.37
N SER A 14 -38.99 -11.99 9.86
CA SER A 14 -39.37 -11.32 8.61
C SER A 14 -38.40 -10.20 8.21
N GLY A 15 -37.82 -10.33 7.01
CA GLY A 15 -37.37 -9.19 6.20
C GLY A 15 -36.05 -8.54 6.61
N GLY A 16 -34.92 -9.25 6.47
CA GLY A 16 -33.61 -8.61 6.53
C GLY A 16 -33.35 -7.79 5.27
N ALA A 17 -33.58 -6.48 5.31
CA ALA A 17 -32.91 -5.56 4.40
C ALA A 17 -31.39 -5.76 4.54
N PRO A 18 -30.60 -5.76 3.45
CA PRO A 18 -29.15 -5.90 3.58
C PRO A 18 -28.64 -4.74 4.44
N MET A 19 -27.98 -5.07 5.54
CA MET A 19 -27.29 -4.12 6.39
C MET A 19 -26.16 -3.48 5.57
N THR A 20 -26.40 -2.33 4.95
CA THR A 20 -25.40 -1.57 4.21
C THR A 20 -24.59 -0.73 5.19
N TRP A 21 -23.54 -1.32 5.76
CA TRP A 21 -22.57 -0.52 6.51
C TRP A 21 -21.63 0.17 5.51
N SER A 22 -21.95 1.39 5.11
CA SER A 22 -20.95 2.27 4.51
C SER A 22 -20.31 3.08 5.63
N ALA A 23 -19.34 2.49 6.33
CA ALA A 23 -18.51 3.26 7.26
C ALA A 23 -17.61 4.19 6.42
N ASN A 24 -17.91 5.48 6.43
CA ASN A 24 -17.07 6.48 5.78
C ASN A 24 -15.75 6.57 6.54
N THR A 25 -14.66 6.02 5.98
CA THR A 25 -13.34 6.02 6.62
C THR A 25 -12.63 7.34 6.30
N THR A 26 -12.40 8.15 7.34
CA THR A 26 -11.61 9.38 7.20
C THR A 26 -10.13 9.05 7.41
N LEU A 27 -9.36 9.09 6.32
CA LEU A 27 -7.92 8.89 6.32
C LEU A 27 -7.22 10.24 6.60
N VAL A 28 -6.67 10.43 7.80
CA VAL A 28 -5.82 11.60 8.07
C VAL A 28 -4.39 11.25 7.68
N VAL A 29 -3.96 11.76 6.53
CA VAL A 29 -2.59 11.58 6.06
C VAL A 29 -1.76 12.82 6.39
N PRO A 30 -0.50 12.67 6.86
CA PRO A 30 0.38 13.80 7.02
C PRO A 30 0.44 14.64 5.74
N PRO A 31 0.46 15.98 5.82
CA PRO A 31 0.47 16.85 4.65
C PRO A 31 1.81 16.83 3.88
N CYS A 32 2.76 16.01 4.31
CA CYS A 32 4.10 15.87 3.76
C CYS A 32 4.26 14.59 2.95
N GLY A 33 5.13 14.64 1.95
CA GLY A 33 5.45 13.50 1.09
C GLY A 33 4.86 13.61 -0.31
N ARG A 34 5.53 13.01 -1.30
CA ARG A 34 5.29 13.20 -2.73
C ARG A 34 4.13 12.39 -3.30
N CYS A 35 3.62 11.41 -2.56
CA CYS A 35 2.45 10.63 -2.94
C CYS A 35 1.18 11.16 -2.24
N LEU A 36 1.24 11.43 -0.93
CA LEU A 36 0.03 11.73 -0.16
C LEU A 36 -0.02 13.15 0.45
N GLY A 37 1.09 13.89 0.45
CA GLY A 37 1.21 15.23 1.00
C GLY A 37 1.38 16.34 -0.05
N GLY A 38 0.98 17.56 0.29
CA GLY A 38 1.38 18.79 -0.41
C GLY A 38 0.97 19.01 -1.88
N GLY A 39 0.27 18.10 -2.56
CA GLY A 39 -0.22 18.41 -3.91
C GLY A 39 -0.76 17.32 -4.83
N ASN A 40 -0.83 16.04 -4.45
CA ASN A 40 -1.33 15.03 -5.41
C ASN A 40 -2.24 13.97 -4.80
N ARG A 41 -3.42 14.39 -4.30
CA ARG A 41 -4.47 13.48 -3.81
C ARG A 41 -4.86 12.39 -4.84
N SER A 42 -4.60 12.61 -6.12
CA SER A 42 -4.80 11.63 -7.19
C SER A 42 -3.93 10.38 -6.99
N ASP A 43 -2.71 10.53 -6.47
CA ASP A 43 -1.82 9.42 -6.18
C ASP A 43 -2.37 8.53 -5.06
N LEU A 44 -3.13 9.08 -4.11
CA LEU A 44 -3.82 8.28 -3.08
C LEU A 44 -4.80 7.30 -3.73
N LEU A 45 -5.62 7.77 -4.69
CA LEU A 45 -6.61 6.94 -5.37
C LEU A 45 -5.97 5.92 -6.32
N VAL A 46 -4.89 6.31 -6.99
CA VAL A 46 -4.09 5.39 -7.80
C VAL A 46 -3.44 4.33 -6.91
N TYR A 47 -2.79 4.74 -5.82
CA TYR A 47 -2.15 3.84 -4.87
C TYR A 47 -3.13 2.87 -4.23
N HIS A 48 -4.31 3.36 -3.81
CA HIS A 48 -5.38 2.52 -3.25
C HIS A 48 -5.81 1.40 -4.21
N ARG A 49 -5.96 1.69 -5.51
CA ARG A 49 -6.28 0.67 -6.53
C ARG A 49 -5.13 -0.30 -6.80
N LEU A 50 -3.90 0.10 -6.49
CA LEU A 50 -2.70 -0.66 -6.75
C LEU A 50 -2.15 -1.41 -5.54
N GLN A 51 -2.78 -1.35 -4.36
CA GLN A 51 -2.19 -1.88 -3.12
C GLN A 51 -1.64 -3.31 -3.26
N THR A 52 -2.33 -4.18 -4.00
CA THR A 52 -1.89 -5.56 -4.25
C THR A 52 -0.91 -5.73 -5.42
N ARG A 53 -0.74 -4.70 -6.27
CA ARG A 53 0.03 -4.76 -7.53
C ARG A 53 1.24 -3.83 -7.58
N VAL A 54 1.34 -2.88 -6.66
CA VAL A 54 2.41 -1.86 -6.67
C VAL A 54 3.78 -2.49 -6.44
N SER A 55 3.88 -3.48 -5.55
CA SER A 55 5.12 -4.24 -5.32
C SER A 55 5.54 -5.03 -6.56
N ALA A 56 4.61 -5.76 -7.18
CA ALA A 56 4.86 -6.48 -8.43
C ALA A 56 5.26 -5.54 -9.59
N SER A 57 4.66 -4.34 -9.63
CA SER A 57 5.02 -3.30 -10.60
C SER A 57 6.43 -2.79 -10.37
N LEU A 58 6.78 -2.51 -9.11
CA LEU A 58 8.13 -2.09 -8.73
C LEU A 58 9.15 -3.17 -9.10
N GLU A 59 8.94 -4.42 -8.72
CA GLU A 59 9.82 -5.52 -9.07
C GLU A 59 9.99 -5.69 -10.58
N SER A 60 8.90 -5.64 -11.34
CA SER A 60 8.95 -5.70 -12.80
C SER A 60 9.78 -4.56 -13.38
N CYS A 61 9.65 -3.35 -12.84
CA CYS A 61 10.45 -2.20 -13.24
C CYS A 61 11.92 -2.33 -12.83
N MET A 62 12.19 -2.85 -11.63
CA MET A 62 13.54 -3.13 -11.13
C MET A 62 14.26 -4.13 -12.02
N ARG A 63 13.60 -5.24 -12.39
CA ARG A 63 14.12 -6.23 -13.35
C ARG A 63 14.39 -5.61 -14.71
N ARG A 64 13.45 -4.83 -15.24
CA ARG A 64 13.60 -4.15 -16.55
C ARG A 64 14.78 -3.17 -16.58
N CYS A 65 15.02 -2.48 -15.47
CA CYS A 65 16.03 -1.43 -15.36
C CYS A 65 17.35 -1.93 -14.76
N PHE A 66 17.48 -3.23 -14.49
CA PHE A 66 18.70 -3.80 -13.93
C PHE A 66 19.89 -3.56 -14.87
N GLY A 67 21.01 -3.07 -14.33
CA GLY A 67 22.21 -2.71 -15.11
C GLY A 67 22.13 -1.35 -15.82
N HIS A 68 21.02 -0.62 -15.74
CA HIS A 68 20.93 0.73 -16.32
C HIS A 68 21.78 1.73 -15.51
N SER A 69 22.56 2.57 -16.19
CA SER A 69 23.48 3.55 -15.56
C SER A 69 22.75 4.55 -14.65
N ALA A 70 21.52 4.91 -15.03
CA ALA A 70 20.61 5.73 -14.22
C ALA A 70 19.44 4.88 -13.68
N MET A 71 19.74 3.84 -12.89
CA MET A 71 18.74 2.85 -12.48
C MET A 71 17.50 3.48 -11.84
N GLN A 72 17.67 4.36 -10.85
CA GLN A 72 16.53 5.00 -10.17
C GLN A 72 15.65 5.79 -11.15
N GLY A 73 16.23 6.53 -12.10
CA GLY A 73 15.49 7.29 -13.11
C GLY A 73 14.73 6.38 -14.09
N CYS A 74 15.32 5.25 -14.49
CA CYS A 74 14.63 4.26 -15.32
C CYS A 74 13.43 3.65 -14.58
N VAL A 75 13.61 3.27 -13.31
CA VAL A 75 12.55 2.68 -12.49
C VAL A 75 11.44 3.70 -12.23
N GLU A 76 11.77 4.96 -11.97
CA GLU A 76 10.80 6.06 -11.81
C GLU A 76 9.91 6.18 -13.05
N ALA A 77 10.49 6.28 -14.24
CA ALA A 77 9.74 6.40 -15.49
C ALA A 77 8.88 5.15 -15.77
N CYS A 78 9.42 3.96 -15.47
CA CYS A 78 8.68 2.70 -15.59
C CYS A 78 7.48 2.66 -14.63
N MET A 79 7.69 3.04 -13.35
CA MET A 79 6.64 3.09 -12.34
C MET A 79 5.56 4.08 -12.74
N GLN A 80 5.92 5.29 -13.15
CA GLN A 80 4.97 6.30 -13.61
C GLN A 80 4.08 5.74 -14.72
N THR A 81 4.70 5.09 -15.72
CA THR A 81 4.00 4.54 -16.88
C THR A 81 3.09 3.35 -16.50
N LYS A 82 3.58 2.44 -15.63
CA LYS A 82 2.84 1.22 -15.25
C LYS A 82 1.70 1.48 -14.28
N THR A 83 1.90 2.42 -13.37
CA THR A 83 0.99 2.63 -12.23
C THR A 83 0.06 3.83 -12.44
N GLY A 84 0.47 4.81 -13.24
CA GLY A 84 -0.22 6.09 -13.32
C GLY A 84 0.03 6.98 -12.09
N LEU A 85 0.92 6.59 -11.18
CA LEU A 85 1.40 7.47 -10.13
C LEU A 85 2.11 8.66 -10.75
N SER A 86 2.01 9.82 -10.10
CA SER A 86 2.78 10.98 -10.48
C SER A 86 4.27 10.68 -10.50
N ARG A 87 5.01 11.41 -11.33
CA ARG A 87 6.45 11.30 -11.39
C ARG A 87 7.15 11.42 -10.02
N PRO A 88 6.84 12.44 -9.17
CA PRO A 88 7.50 12.54 -7.87
C PRO A 88 7.14 11.40 -6.92
N CYS A 89 5.92 10.84 -6.97
CA CYS A 89 5.57 9.64 -6.19
C CYS A 89 6.28 8.38 -6.71
N SER A 90 6.33 8.22 -8.04
CA SER A 90 7.08 7.15 -8.71
C SER A 90 8.56 7.17 -8.35
N GLY A 91 9.12 8.38 -8.17
CA GLY A 91 10.50 8.57 -7.69
C GLY A 91 10.73 8.01 -6.29
N CYS A 92 9.76 8.12 -5.37
CA CYS A 92 9.84 7.51 -4.04
C CYS A 92 9.82 5.98 -4.11
N TRP A 93 8.99 5.39 -4.99
CA TRP A 93 8.97 3.95 -5.23
C TRP A 93 10.27 3.45 -5.84
N ALA A 94 10.82 4.19 -6.81
CA ALA A 94 12.11 3.88 -7.41
C ALA A 94 13.24 3.92 -6.37
N ALA A 95 13.27 4.94 -5.52
CA ALA A 95 14.23 5.05 -4.42
C ALA A 95 14.10 3.88 -3.43
N ARG A 96 12.86 3.45 -3.11
CA ARG A 96 12.61 2.26 -2.26
C ARG A 96 13.17 1.00 -2.90
N GLY A 97 12.92 0.75 -4.18
CA GLY A 97 13.45 -0.41 -4.89
C GLY A 97 14.99 -0.42 -4.92
N VAL A 98 15.61 0.71 -5.24
CA VAL A 98 17.07 0.84 -5.26
C VAL A 98 17.67 0.67 -3.86
N CYS A 99 17.00 1.15 -2.80
CA CYS A 99 17.39 0.85 -1.41
C CYS A 99 17.36 -0.66 -1.14
N GLY A 100 16.26 -1.33 -1.47
CA GLY A 100 16.12 -2.78 -1.28
C GLY A 100 17.20 -3.56 -2.03
N MET A 101 17.55 -3.16 -3.25
CA MET A 101 18.68 -3.76 -3.97
C MET A 101 20.01 -3.53 -3.24
N ARG A 102 20.28 -2.30 -2.78
CA ARG A 102 21.58 -1.97 -2.17
C ARG A 102 21.80 -2.62 -0.82
N HIS A 103 20.77 -2.69 0.02
CA HIS A 103 20.88 -3.14 1.40
C HIS A 103 20.40 -4.58 1.61
N CYS A 104 19.41 -5.01 0.83
CA CYS A 104 18.63 -6.21 1.13
C CYS A 104 18.68 -7.28 0.06
N MET A 105 19.31 -7.04 -1.10
CA MET A 105 19.34 -8.01 -2.22
C MET A 105 19.73 -9.41 -1.77
N TRP A 106 20.79 -9.57 -0.99
CA TRP A 106 21.23 -10.89 -0.52
C TRP A 106 20.23 -11.59 0.40
N LYS A 107 19.42 -10.83 1.14
CA LYS A 107 18.33 -11.35 1.98
C LYS A 107 17.07 -11.64 1.16
N CYS A 108 16.94 -11.04 -0.02
CA CYS A 108 15.81 -11.18 -0.94
C CYS A 108 16.09 -12.13 -2.10
N MET A 109 17.27 -12.75 -2.16
CA MET A 109 17.65 -13.78 -3.14
C MET A 109 17.52 -15.21 -2.58
N GLY A 110 16.99 -15.37 -1.34
CA GLY A 110 16.73 -16.67 -0.73
C GLY A 110 15.35 -17.20 -1.12
N SER A 111 15.32 -18.43 -1.66
CA SER A 111 14.19 -19.31 -2.02
C SER A 111 13.00 -18.72 -2.80
N ASP A 112 12.64 -19.39 -3.89
CA ASP A 112 11.80 -18.92 -5.00
C ASP A 112 10.29 -18.67 -4.73
N ASP A 113 9.78 -18.81 -3.49
CA ASP A 113 8.32 -18.88 -3.28
C ASP A 113 7.70 -17.95 -2.22
N ASP A 114 8.46 -17.12 -1.50
CA ASP A 114 7.90 -16.11 -0.60
C ASP A 114 8.89 -14.95 -0.40
N PRO A 115 8.45 -13.72 -0.07
CA PRO A 115 9.38 -12.73 0.45
C PRO A 115 9.86 -13.26 1.80
N ASP A 116 11.03 -13.91 1.80
CA ASP A 116 11.71 -14.40 3.00
C ASP A 116 11.54 -13.36 4.12
N ASP A 117 11.11 -13.77 5.31
CA ASP A 117 10.89 -12.85 6.45
C ASP A 117 12.12 -11.95 6.69
N ALA A 118 13.31 -12.45 6.35
CA ALA A 118 14.57 -11.73 6.35
C ALA A 118 14.64 -10.59 5.30
N CYS A 119 14.14 -10.80 4.08
CA CYS A 119 14.00 -9.75 3.06
C CYS A 119 13.08 -8.63 3.55
N MET A 120 11.92 -9.00 4.10
CA MET A 120 10.94 -8.03 4.61
C MET A 120 11.49 -7.28 5.83
N ALA A 121 12.14 -7.98 6.76
CA ALA A 121 12.80 -7.37 7.90
C ALA A 121 13.87 -6.34 7.47
N CYS A 122 14.72 -6.70 6.50
CA CYS A 122 15.72 -5.78 5.98
C CYS A 122 15.09 -4.55 5.32
N ASN A 123 14.04 -4.72 4.52
CA ASN A 123 13.34 -3.59 3.90
C ASN A 123 12.70 -2.66 4.95
N ARG A 124 12.16 -3.22 6.03
CA ARG A 124 11.63 -2.43 7.18
C ARG A 124 12.73 -1.65 7.87
N GLU A 125 13.88 -2.27 8.11
CA GLU A 125 15.02 -1.64 8.78
C GLU A 125 15.63 -0.49 7.97
N PHE A 126 15.91 -0.71 6.68
CA PHE A 126 16.70 0.23 5.88
C PHE A 126 15.87 1.14 4.97
N CYS A 127 14.74 0.65 4.46
CA CYS A 127 14.07 1.27 3.32
C CYS A 127 12.70 1.83 3.64
N GLU A 128 12.09 1.45 4.76
CA GLU A 128 10.76 1.91 5.14
C GLU A 128 10.75 3.36 5.60
N ALA A 129 11.56 3.74 6.59
CA ALA A 129 11.58 5.12 7.09
C ALA A 129 11.89 6.16 5.99
N PRO A 130 12.89 5.96 5.10
CA PRO A 130 13.13 6.87 3.96
C PRO A 130 11.95 6.90 2.97
N PHE A 131 11.31 5.76 2.72
CA PHE A 131 10.15 5.70 1.85
C PHE A 131 8.95 6.46 2.43
N VAL A 132 8.64 6.27 3.71
CA VAL A 132 7.56 6.99 4.40
C VAL A 132 7.84 8.50 4.36
N ALA A 133 9.06 8.92 4.67
CA ALA A 133 9.46 10.33 4.61
C ALA A 133 9.34 10.92 3.19
N CYS A 134 9.70 10.15 2.16
CA CYS A 134 9.60 10.59 0.76
C CYS A 134 8.15 10.66 0.28
N SER A 135 7.38 9.60 0.50
CA SER A 135 6.06 9.37 -0.12
C SER A 135 4.92 9.97 0.69
N GLY A 136 5.06 10.03 2.01
CA GLY A 136 3.96 10.30 2.93
C GLY A 136 3.01 9.10 3.10
N VAL A 137 3.33 7.94 2.49
CA VAL A 137 2.56 6.70 2.63
C VAL A 137 2.87 6.10 4.00
N PRO A 138 1.88 6.01 4.92
CA PRO A 138 2.12 5.38 6.20
C PRO A 138 2.15 3.84 6.06
N PRO A 139 2.89 3.12 6.93
CA PRO A 139 3.02 1.66 6.87
C PRO A 139 1.68 0.90 6.87
N TRP A 140 0.69 1.41 7.60
CA TRP A 140 -0.62 0.79 7.73
C TRP A 140 -1.49 0.94 6.47
N LEU A 141 -1.15 1.84 5.52
CA LEU A 141 -1.95 2.02 4.30
C LEU A 141 -1.89 0.80 3.37
N ALA A 142 -0.80 0.03 3.41
CA ALA A 142 -0.66 -1.20 2.64
C ALA A 142 -1.59 -2.33 3.12
N ASN A 143 -2.15 -2.21 4.34
CA ASN A 143 -3.01 -3.21 4.96
C ASN A 143 -4.49 -2.79 5.00
N LEU A 144 -4.87 -1.73 4.28
CA LEU A 144 -6.27 -1.36 4.20
C LEU A 144 -7.06 -2.42 3.39
N PRO A 145 -8.28 -2.79 3.82
CA PRO A 145 -9.15 -3.62 3.02
C PRO A 145 -9.44 -2.93 1.68
N VAL A 146 -9.17 -3.61 0.57
CA VAL A 146 -9.61 -3.14 -0.74
C VAL A 146 -11.14 -3.26 -0.76
N PRO A 147 -11.91 -2.19 -1.02
CA PRO A 147 -13.35 -2.33 -1.20
C PRO A 147 -13.60 -3.20 -2.43
N GLU A 148 -14.28 -4.32 -2.23
CA GLU A 148 -14.78 -5.18 -3.31
C GLU A 148 -15.83 -4.37 -4.11
N GLY A 149 -15.39 -3.76 -5.21
CA GLY A 149 -16.29 -3.12 -6.16
C GLY A 149 -16.98 -4.18 -7.04
N PRO A 150 -18.25 -3.98 -7.44
CA PRO A 150 -18.96 -4.95 -8.26
C PRO A 150 -18.29 -5.11 -9.62
N SER A 151 -18.05 -6.37 -9.98
CA SER A 151 -17.53 -6.88 -11.25
C SER A 151 -18.32 -6.41 -12.46
#